data_AF-A0AAV6SLJ8-F1
#
_entry.id   AF-A0AAV6SLJ8-F1
#
_cell.length_a   1.000
_cell.length_b   1.000
_cell.length_c   1.000
_cell.angle_alpha   90.00
_cell.angle_beta   90.00
_cell.angle_gamma   90.00
#
_symmetry.space_group_name_H-M   'P 1'
#
loop_
_entity.id
_entity.type
_entity.pdbx_description
1 polymer ?
#
loop_
_entity_poly.entity_id
_entity_poly.type
_entity_poly.pdbx_seq_one_letter_code
_entity_poly.pdbx_strand_id
1 'polypeptide(L)'
;MSDVQHTLLDTLGTDIARNCPSKAEQVIIQLLCQHHETTPAQALLVLNTIRFNGIVTREMFRYLLLGHLFIVGVESTCVSVHCLRCSPTPDSCPSCQNTSCIVDYANVTSNCTKDFQVSVTSSSTNINEGDDVTLTCTHNLHNLNVTFGWKKDRVELQENQSQLLFQKVLKSAIGPYSCYVNSSCGSYSSSPHTVTVINNSVYVLAICGAAALVLILVMSVIMKFKLKRENEKHRERMERRAQVPPS
;
A
#
# COMPACT_ATOMS: atom_id res chain seq x y z
N MET A 1 -51.06 -13.25 13.12
CA MET A 1 -49.72 -13.61 13.66
C MET A 1 -48.69 -13.83 12.55
N SER A 2 -48.95 -13.34 11.33
CA SER A 2 -48.08 -13.42 10.13
C SER A 2 -47.55 -12.03 9.71
N ASP A 3 -48.30 -10.96 9.98
CA ASP A 3 -47.89 -9.58 9.63
C ASP A 3 -46.75 -9.03 10.49
N VAL A 4 -46.67 -9.43 11.77
CA VAL A 4 -45.60 -9.00 12.68
C VAL A 4 -44.25 -9.60 12.27
N GLN A 5 -44.25 -10.80 11.67
CA GLN A 5 -43.04 -11.50 11.25
C GLN A 5 -42.47 -10.91 9.96
N HIS A 6 -43.34 -10.49 9.02
CA HIS A 6 -42.94 -9.74 7.83
C HIS A 6 -42.41 -8.33 8.15
N THR A 7 -43.04 -7.63 9.10
CA THR A 7 -42.61 -6.28 9.49
C THR A 7 -41.27 -6.29 10.27
N LEU A 8 -41.01 -7.33 11.06
CA LEU A 8 -39.70 -7.57 11.69
C LEU A 8 -38.62 -7.93 10.65
N LEU A 9 -38.95 -8.71 9.61
CA LEU A 9 -38.05 -9.04 8.50
C LEU A 9 -37.59 -7.79 7.74
N ASP A 10 -38.48 -6.82 7.52
CA ASP A 10 -38.15 -5.57 6.81
C ASP A 10 -37.38 -4.56 7.68
N THR A 11 -37.68 -4.49 8.99
CA THR A 11 -36.97 -3.61 9.93
C THR A 11 -35.60 -4.17 10.34
N LEU A 12 -35.43 -5.49 10.44
CA LEU A 12 -34.11 -6.11 10.59
C LEU A 12 -33.33 -6.04 9.26
N GLY A 13 -33.95 -6.29 8.11
CA GLY A 13 -33.30 -6.22 6.79
C GLY A 13 -32.68 -4.85 6.47
N THR A 14 -33.30 -3.76 6.94
CA THR A 14 -32.80 -2.39 6.76
C THR A 14 -31.66 -2.02 7.72
N ASP A 15 -31.59 -2.66 8.90
CA ASP A 15 -30.47 -2.50 9.84
C ASP A 15 -29.26 -3.40 9.49
N ILE A 16 -29.52 -4.54 8.84
CA ILE A 16 -28.55 -5.59 8.43
C ILE A 16 -27.61 -5.13 7.30
N ALA A 17 -27.98 -4.11 6.52
CA ALA A 17 -27.14 -3.58 5.44
C ALA A 17 -25.92 -2.77 5.94
N ARG A 18 -25.83 -2.41 7.23
CA ARG A 18 -24.80 -1.49 7.74
C ARG A 18 -23.42 -2.12 7.96
N ASN A 19 -23.33 -3.44 8.16
CA ASN A 19 -22.08 -4.13 8.45
C ASN A 19 -21.88 -5.30 7.49
N CYS A 20 -21.06 -5.09 6.46
CA CYS A 20 -20.75 -6.13 5.49
C CYS A 20 -19.98 -7.31 6.13
N PRO A 21 -20.23 -8.55 5.70
CA PRO A 21 -19.60 -9.75 6.29
C PRO A 21 -18.09 -9.79 6.02
N SER A 22 -17.31 -10.13 7.05
CA SER A 22 -15.86 -10.34 6.96
C SER A 22 -15.49 -11.57 6.12
N LYS A 23 -14.21 -11.74 5.74
CA LYS A 23 -13.77 -12.90 4.94
C LYS A 23 -14.09 -14.24 5.60
N ALA A 24 -13.96 -14.36 6.93
CA ALA A 24 -14.31 -15.57 7.66
C ALA A 24 -15.83 -15.82 7.67
N GLU A 25 -16.61 -14.75 7.76
CA GLU A 25 -18.07 -14.79 7.72
C GLU A 25 -18.62 -15.12 6.34
N GLN A 26 -17.98 -14.65 5.27
CA GLN A 26 -18.30 -15.04 3.90
C GLN A 26 -18.09 -16.54 3.68
N VAL A 27 -17.07 -17.14 4.29
CA VAL A 27 -16.86 -18.60 4.26
C VAL A 27 -17.98 -19.35 5.00
N ILE A 28 -18.41 -18.84 6.17
CA ILE A 28 -19.52 -19.44 6.92
C ILE A 28 -20.83 -19.31 6.13
N ILE A 29 -21.11 -18.17 5.50
CA ILE A 29 -22.29 -17.94 4.66
C ILE A 29 -22.26 -18.87 3.44
N GLN A 30 -21.11 -19.04 2.78
CA GLN A 30 -20.93 -19.98 1.67
C GLN A 30 -21.30 -21.41 2.10
N LEU A 31 -20.78 -21.85 3.25
CA LEU A 31 -21.05 -23.17 3.82
C LEU A 31 -22.53 -23.35 4.19
N LEU A 32 -23.17 -22.32 4.75
CA LEU A 32 -24.59 -22.32 5.09
C LEU A 32 -25.49 -22.40 3.85
N CYS A 33 -25.18 -21.66 2.79
CA CYS A 33 -25.93 -21.69 1.53
C CYS A 33 -25.76 -23.00 0.76
N GLN A 34 -24.57 -23.63 0.79
CA GLN A 34 -24.33 -24.92 0.13
C GLN A 34 -25.06 -26.10 0.79
N HIS A 35 -25.40 -26.01 2.08
CA HIS A 35 -26.00 -27.12 2.84
C HIS A 35 -27.52 -27.06 3.02
N HIS A 36 -28.20 -25.95 2.73
CA HIS A 36 -29.59 -25.77 3.19
C HIS A 36 -30.59 -25.20 2.16
N GLU A 37 -30.26 -25.13 0.86
CA GLU A 37 -31.13 -24.47 -0.15
C GLU A 37 -31.64 -23.09 0.32
N THR A 38 -30.81 -22.35 1.05
CA THR A 38 -31.18 -21.05 1.63
C THR A 38 -30.72 -19.92 0.73
N THR A 39 -31.54 -18.87 0.60
CA THR A 39 -31.15 -17.67 -0.16
C THR A 39 -30.01 -16.92 0.56
N PRO A 40 -29.19 -16.12 -0.16
CA PRO A 40 -28.15 -15.28 0.44
C PRO A 40 -28.61 -14.46 1.66
N ALA A 41 -29.86 -13.98 1.63
CA ALA A 41 -30.48 -13.24 2.71
C ALA A 41 -30.71 -14.10 3.97
N GLN A 42 -31.12 -15.36 3.80
CA GLN A 42 -31.37 -16.30 4.90
C GLN A 42 -30.07 -16.75 5.58
N ALA A 43 -28.99 -16.99 4.82
CA ALA A 43 -27.70 -17.37 5.40
C ALA A 43 -27.05 -16.23 6.22
N LEU A 44 -27.25 -14.97 5.81
CA LEU A 44 -26.79 -13.79 6.55
C LEU A 44 -27.52 -13.63 7.90
N LEU A 45 -28.81 -13.96 7.96
CA LEU A 45 -29.60 -13.98 9.20
C LEU A 45 -29.08 -15.04 10.18
N VAL A 46 -28.75 -16.23 9.68
CA VAL A 46 -28.18 -17.32 10.50
C VAL A 46 -26.83 -16.91 11.08
N LEU A 47 -25.95 -16.31 10.27
CA LEU A 47 -24.66 -15.81 10.74
C LEU A 47 -24.79 -14.74 11.83
N ASN A 48 -25.70 -13.78 11.66
CA ASN A 48 -25.93 -12.75 12.69
C ASN A 48 -26.54 -13.33 13.96
N THR A 49 -27.36 -14.38 13.87
CA THR A 49 -27.88 -15.10 15.04
C THR A 49 -26.75 -15.80 15.82
N ILE A 50 -25.78 -16.38 15.11
CA ILE A 50 -24.55 -16.96 15.69
C ILE A 50 -23.71 -15.86 16.36
N ARG A 51 -23.57 -14.71 15.70
CA ARG A 51 -22.81 -13.55 16.20
C ARG A 51 -23.42 -12.94 17.46
N PHE A 52 -24.75 -12.84 17.52
CA PHE A 52 -25.49 -12.17 18.61
C PHE A 52 -25.64 -13.06 19.85
N ASN A 53 -25.82 -14.36 19.67
CA ASN A 53 -26.10 -15.26 20.79
C ASN A 53 -24.87 -16.04 21.30
N GLY A 54 -23.73 -16.02 20.59
CA GLY A 54 -22.52 -16.74 21.02
C GLY A 54 -22.68 -18.26 21.14
N ILE A 55 -23.69 -18.83 20.48
CA ILE A 55 -24.08 -20.24 20.61
C ILE A 55 -23.21 -21.10 19.69
N VAL A 56 -22.19 -21.77 20.26
CA VAL A 56 -21.57 -22.96 19.64
C VAL A 56 -22.11 -24.19 20.37
N THR A 57 -23.32 -24.63 20.00
CA THR A 57 -23.92 -25.83 20.58
C THR A 57 -23.62 -27.08 19.77
N ARG A 58 -23.64 -28.21 20.50
CA ARG A 58 -23.37 -29.60 20.10
C ARG A 58 -24.07 -30.08 18.81
N GLU A 59 -25.09 -29.35 18.33
CA GLU A 59 -25.77 -29.63 17.06
C GLU A 59 -24.95 -29.16 15.83
N MET A 60 -24.09 -28.12 15.95
CA MET A 60 -23.21 -27.68 14.86
C MET A 60 -22.22 -28.76 14.43
N PHE A 61 -21.73 -29.57 15.37
CA PHE A 61 -20.81 -30.68 15.08
C PHE A 61 -21.49 -31.82 14.31
N ARG A 62 -22.81 -32.01 14.50
CA ARG A 62 -23.60 -32.99 13.73
C ARG A 62 -23.74 -32.57 12.27
N TYR A 63 -23.94 -31.28 12.00
CA TYR A 63 -24.01 -30.75 10.63
C TYR A 63 -22.64 -30.75 9.92
N LEU A 64 -21.54 -30.46 10.64
CA LEU A 64 -20.17 -30.53 10.12
C LEU A 64 -19.73 -31.97 9.76
N LEU A 65 -20.15 -32.98 10.53
CA LEU A 65 -19.85 -34.40 10.24
C LEU A 65 -20.71 -34.97 9.10
N LEU A 66 -21.96 -34.53 8.96
CA LEU A 66 -22.85 -34.94 7.86
C LEU A 66 -22.44 -34.31 6.51
N GLY A 67 -21.82 -33.13 6.53
CA GLY A 67 -21.29 -32.46 5.33
C GLY A 67 -20.11 -33.16 4.66
N HIS A 68 -19.39 -34.05 5.37
CA HIS A 68 -18.30 -34.83 4.81
C HIS A 68 -18.77 -35.97 3.87
N LEU A 69 -20.06 -36.34 3.88
CA LEU A 69 -20.59 -37.51 3.17
C LEU A 69 -21.33 -37.21 1.86
N PHE A 70 -21.49 -35.96 1.44
CA PHE A 70 -22.21 -35.60 0.21
C PHE A 70 -21.43 -34.58 -0.63
N ILE A 71 -20.44 -35.08 -1.38
CA ILE A 71 -19.82 -34.34 -2.49
C ILE A 71 -20.47 -34.83 -3.78
N VAL A 72 -21.56 -34.21 -4.22
CA VAL A 72 -21.92 -34.21 -5.64
C VAL A 72 -22.62 -32.90 -6.02
N GLY A 73 -21.92 -32.15 -6.88
CA GLY A 73 -22.34 -31.10 -7.81
C GLY A 73 -23.67 -30.38 -7.64
N VAL A 74 -23.60 -29.10 -7.28
CA VAL A 74 -24.36 -28.01 -7.93
C VAL A 74 -23.51 -26.73 -7.85
N GLU A 75 -23.33 -26.03 -8.97
CA GLU A 75 -22.77 -24.66 -9.02
C GLU A 75 -23.78 -23.67 -8.42
N SER A 76 -23.85 -23.61 -7.10
CA SER A 76 -24.53 -22.51 -6.41
C SER A 76 -23.48 -21.49 -5.99
N THR A 77 -23.30 -20.44 -6.79
CA THR A 77 -22.41 -19.31 -6.47
C THR A 77 -23.01 -18.51 -5.32
N CYS A 78 -22.72 -18.87 -4.07
CA CYS A 78 -23.22 -18.09 -2.95
C CYS A 78 -22.48 -16.74 -2.86
N VAL A 79 -23.29 -15.68 -2.84
CA VAL A 79 -23.01 -14.26 -2.60
C VAL A 79 -21.87 -13.61 -3.43
N SER A 80 -22.25 -12.96 -4.54
CA SER A 80 -21.41 -11.90 -5.13
C SER A 80 -21.67 -10.58 -4.40
N VAL A 81 -20.96 -10.33 -3.29
CA VAL A 81 -20.99 -9.03 -2.61
C VAL A 81 -20.38 -7.98 -3.53
N HIS A 82 -21.15 -6.99 -3.94
CA HIS A 82 -20.67 -5.90 -4.78
C HIS A 82 -20.73 -4.57 -4.04
N CYS A 83 -19.61 -3.86 -4.08
CA CYS A 83 -19.55 -2.50 -3.62
C CYS A 83 -19.57 -1.56 -4.83
N LEU A 84 -20.14 -0.38 -4.64
CA LEU A 84 -20.36 0.60 -5.69
C LEU A 84 -19.83 1.95 -5.24
N ARG A 85 -19.45 2.80 -6.19
CA ARG A 85 -19.04 4.17 -5.91
C ARG A 85 -20.26 5.08 -5.90
N CYS A 86 -20.55 5.70 -4.76
CA CYS A 86 -21.64 6.65 -4.59
C CYS A 86 -21.09 8.08 -4.67
N SER A 87 -21.46 8.83 -5.72
CA SER A 87 -21.08 10.23 -5.92
C SER A 87 -22.21 11.16 -5.45
N PRO A 88 -21.94 12.35 -4.87
CA PRO A 88 -22.96 13.27 -4.36
C PRO A 88 -23.72 14.08 -5.45
N THR A 89 -23.61 13.70 -6.72
CA THR A 89 -24.29 14.39 -7.84
C THR A 89 -25.74 13.92 -8.02
N PRO A 90 -26.65 14.77 -8.52
CA PRO A 90 -28.11 14.51 -8.54
C PRO A 90 -28.57 13.28 -9.35
N ASP A 91 -27.75 12.71 -10.24
CA ASP A 91 -28.00 11.43 -10.91
C ASP A 91 -27.46 10.21 -10.13
N SER A 92 -27.36 10.35 -8.81
CA SER A 92 -26.83 9.36 -7.87
C SER A 92 -27.50 7.99 -8.02
N CYS A 93 -26.67 6.94 -7.99
CA CYS A 93 -27.09 5.53 -7.96
C CYS A 93 -28.18 5.33 -6.88
N PRO A 94 -29.44 4.97 -7.23
CA PRO A 94 -30.55 4.87 -6.27
C PRO A 94 -30.32 3.80 -5.21
N SER A 95 -29.48 2.81 -5.53
CA SER A 95 -29.06 1.74 -4.64
C SER A 95 -28.00 2.17 -3.61
N CYS A 96 -27.55 3.43 -3.63
CA CYS A 96 -26.61 3.98 -2.66
C CYS A 96 -27.32 4.43 -1.37
N GLN A 97 -27.55 3.49 -0.46
CA GLN A 97 -27.57 3.83 0.97
C GLN A 97 -26.11 3.87 1.42
N ASN A 98 -25.64 5.01 1.90
CA ASN A 98 -24.26 5.51 1.89
C ASN A 98 -23.16 4.73 2.67
N THR A 99 -23.35 3.42 2.90
CA THR A 99 -22.58 2.60 3.85
C THR A 99 -22.58 1.09 3.57
N SER A 100 -23.20 0.59 2.49
CA SER A 100 -23.67 -0.81 2.45
C SER A 100 -23.23 -1.62 1.21
N CYS A 101 -22.92 -2.90 1.41
CA CYS A 101 -22.64 -3.85 0.33
C CYS A 101 -23.93 -4.47 -0.20
N ILE A 102 -24.10 -4.56 -1.52
CA ILE A 102 -25.33 -5.07 -2.12
C ILE A 102 -25.23 -6.59 -2.31
N VAL A 103 -26.26 -7.30 -1.81
CA VAL A 103 -26.39 -8.77 -1.87
C VAL A 103 -27.35 -9.25 -2.97
N ASP A 104 -28.07 -8.34 -3.63
CA ASP A 104 -29.01 -8.63 -4.70
C ASP A 104 -28.69 -7.79 -5.96
N TYR A 105 -28.26 -8.48 -7.02
CA TYR A 105 -27.85 -7.86 -8.28
C TYR A 105 -29.05 -7.44 -9.15
N ALA A 106 -30.24 -8.00 -8.92
CA ALA A 106 -31.41 -7.77 -9.79
C ALA A 106 -31.93 -6.33 -9.76
N ASN A 107 -31.59 -5.56 -8.72
CA ASN A 107 -32.06 -4.18 -8.52
C ASN A 107 -30.95 -3.11 -8.69
N VAL A 108 -29.74 -3.48 -9.12
CA VAL A 108 -28.67 -2.50 -9.38
C VAL A 108 -28.94 -1.79 -10.70
N THR A 109 -29.30 -0.50 -10.61
CA THR A 109 -29.60 0.32 -11.79
C THR A 109 -28.32 0.55 -12.62
N SER A 110 -28.44 0.67 -13.94
CA SER A 110 -27.31 0.80 -14.88
C SER A 110 -26.42 2.04 -14.69
N ASN A 111 -26.81 2.97 -13.82
CA ASN A 111 -26.04 4.17 -13.49
C ASN A 111 -25.01 3.93 -12.36
N CYS A 112 -24.93 2.74 -11.79
CA CYS A 112 -23.99 2.40 -10.73
C CYS A 112 -22.70 1.77 -11.30
N THR A 113 -21.53 2.36 -11.02
CA THR A 113 -20.22 1.87 -11.49
C THR A 113 -19.39 1.24 -10.37
N LYS A 114 -18.72 0.12 -10.67
CA LYS A 114 -17.66 -0.47 -9.83
C LYS A 114 -16.37 0.31 -10.09
N ASP A 115 -16.04 1.26 -9.22
CA ASP A 115 -14.86 2.11 -9.39
C ASP A 115 -14.12 2.26 -8.05
N PHE A 116 -13.53 1.17 -7.56
CA PHE A 116 -12.57 1.22 -6.46
C PHE A 116 -11.16 1.15 -7.01
N GLN A 117 -10.34 2.07 -6.54
CA GLN A 117 -8.96 2.22 -6.95
C GLN A 117 -8.09 2.36 -5.71
N VAL A 118 -6.94 1.72 -5.79
CA VAL A 118 -5.86 1.82 -4.82
C VAL A 118 -4.65 2.29 -5.58
N SER A 119 -3.94 3.27 -5.05
CA SER A 119 -2.75 3.83 -5.67
C SER A 119 -1.68 4.08 -4.62
N VAL A 120 -0.43 4.04 -5.06
CA VAL A 120 0.74 4.34 -4.23
C VAL A 120 1.30 5.68 -4.67
N THR A 121 1.50 6.57 -3.70
CA THR A 121 2.20 7.84 -3.88
C THR A 121 3.50 7.82 -3.08
N SER A 122 4.53 8.47 -3.60
CA SER A 122 5.81 8.63 -2.91
C SER A 122 5.98 10.07 -2.44
N SER A 123 6.62 10.27 -1.29
CA SER A 123 7.00 11.61 -0.82
C SER A 123 8.05 12.28 -1.72
N SER A 124 8.84 11.50 -2.46
CA SER A 124 9.85 12.00 -3.40
C SER A 124 9.85 11.19 -4.70
N THR A 125 10.04 11.89 -5.82
CA THR A 125 10.22 11.29 -7.15
C THR A 125 11.68 10.94 -7.46
N ASN A 126 12.63 11.62 -6.81
CA ASN A 126 14.06 11.38 -6.95
C ASN A 126 14.61 11.02 -5.59
N ILE A 127 14.93 9.74 -5.39
CA ILE A 127 15.37 9.22 -4.10
C ILE A 127 16.87 8.99 -4.17
N ASN A 128 17.62 9.65 -3.31
CA ASN A 128 19.05 9.44 -3.17
C ASN A 128 19.35 8.43 -2.06
N GLU A 129 20.47 7.74 -2.19
CA GLU A 129 20.94 6.82 -1.15
C GLU A 129 21.20 7.61 0.15
N GLY A 130 20.55 7.20 1.24
CA GLY A 130 20.57 7.88 2.53
C GLY A 130 19.39 8.82 2.80
N ASP A 131 18.49 9.04 1.83
CA ASP A 131 17.28 9.83 2.03
C ASP A 131 16.22 9.08 2.86
N ASP A 132 15.34 9.85 3.50
CA ASP A 132 14.15 9.33 4.16
C ASP A 132 12.94 9.49 3.23
N VAL A 133 12.27 8.37 2.91
CA VAL A 133 11.18 8.32 1.94
C VAL A 133 9.97 7.63 2.54
N THR A 134 8.79 8.15 2.27
CA THR A 134 7.52 7.55 2.69
C THR A 134 6.70 7.23 1.46
N LEU A 135 6.36 5.95 1.28
CA LEU A 135 5.31 5.54 0.36
C LEU A 135 3.97 5.57 1.09
N THR A 136 2.95 6.15 0.46
CA THR A 136 1.60 6.23 1.00
C THR A 136 0.65 5.46 0.10
N CYS A 137 -0.11 4.54 0.69
CA CYS A 137 -1.20 3.85 0.04
C CYS A 137 -2.48 4.69 0.18
N THR A 138 -3.06 5.08 -0.95
CA THR A 138 -4.29 5.85 -1.00
C THR A 138 -5.38 5.03 -1.68
N HIS A 139 -6.63 5.20 -1.22
CA HIS A 139 -7.78 4.52 -1.78
C HIS A 139 -8.99 5.45 -1.82
N ASN A 140 -9.94 5.13 -2.70
CA ASN A 140 -11.21 5.84 -2.82
C ASN A 140 -12.40 5.11 -2.17
N LEU A 141 -12.15 4.06 -1.37
CA LEU A 141 -13.18 3.41 -0.56
C LEU A 141 -13.70 4.39 0.52
N HIS A 142 -15.01 4.64 0.54
CA HIS A 142 -15.67 5.59 1.45
C HIS A 142 -16.39 4.85 2.59
N ASN A 143 -16.25 5.33 3.82
CA ASN A 143 -16.94 4.82 5.02
C ASN A 143 -16.76 3.31 5.29
N LEU A 144 -15.65 2.72 4.85
CA LEU A 144 -15.34 1.31 5.06
C LEU A 144 -14.16 1.18 6.02
N ASN A 145 -14.27 0.25 6.97
CA ASN A 145 -13.12 -0.18 7.73
C ASN A 145 -12.20 -0.98 6.80
N VAL A 146 -10.97 -0.50 6.68
CA VAL A 146 -9.96 -1.07 5.79
C VAL A 146 -8.74 -1.51 6.57
N THR A 147 -8.07 -2.51 6.02
CA THR A 147 -6.74 -2.93 6.46
C THR A 147 -5.78 -2.83 5.29
N PHE A 148 -4.57 -2.38 5.56
CA PHE A 148 -3.54 -2.18 4.55
C PHE A 148 -2.57 -3.35 4.57
N GLY A 149 -1.91 -3.56 3.44
CA GLY A 149 -0.73 -4.38 3.36
C GLY A 149 0.12 -4.01 2.17
N TRP A 150 1.40 -4.39 2.22
CA TRP A 150 2.39 -4.05 1.21
C TRP A 150 3.02 -5.28 0.61
N LYS A 151 3.38 -5.18 -0.68
CA LYS A 151 4.15 -6.18 -1.40
C LYS A 151 5.34 -5.52 -2.05
N LYS A 152 6.51 -6.15 -1.92
CA LYS A 152 7.71 -5.84 -2.68
C LYS A 152 8.02 -7.02 -3.58
N ASP A 153 8.20 -6.80 -4.89
CA ASP A 153 8.54 -7.89 -5.83
C ASP A 153 7.51 -9.04 -5.80
N ARG A 154 6.23 -8.72 -5.55
CA ARG A 154 5.10 -9.65 -5.33
C ARG A 154 5.15 -10.46 -4.02
N VAL A 155 6.15 -10.24 -3.17
CA VAL A 155 6.28 -10.85 -1.84
C VAL A 155 5.66 -9.93 -0.79
N GLU A 156 4.85 -10.48 0.10
CA GLU A 156 4.19 -9.74 1.18
C GLU A 156 5.20 -9.25 2.22
N LEU A 157 5.08 -7.98 2.60
CA LEU A 157 5.84 -7.37 3.68
C LEU A 157 5.03 -7.47 4.97
N GLN A 158 5.73 -7.54 6.10
CA GLN A 158 5.10 -7.55 7.43
C GLN A 158 4.69 -6.13 7.87
N GLU A 159 4.00 -5.40 6.98
CA GLU A 159 3.67 -3.99 7.12
C GLU A 159 2.18 -3.77 6.86
N ASN A 160 1.45 -3.36 7.90
CA ASN A 160 -0.02 -3.27 7.87
C ASN A 160 -0.53 -1.82 7.93
N GLN A 161 0.38 -0.84 7.81
CA GLN A 161 0.05 0.58 7.86
C GLN A 161 -0.21 1.14 6.46
N SER A 162 -0.96 2.24 6.39
CA SER A 162 -1.18 2.96 5.13
C SER A 162 0.09 3.61 4.59
N GLN A 163 1.12 3.76 5.42
CA GLN A 163 2.41 4.34 5.07
C GLN A 163 3.52 3.30 5.26
N LEU A 164 4.44 3.26 4.30
CA LEU A 164 5.67 2.49 4.37
C LEU A 164 6.85 3.46 4.43
N LEU A 165 7.51 3.50 5.59
CA LEU A 165 8.62 4.41 5.87
C LEU A 165 9.96 3.73 5.60
N PHE A 166 10.78 4.38 4.79
CA PHE A 166 12.17 4.01 4.60
C PHE A 166 13.05 5.09 5.22
N GLN A 167 13.80 4.70 6.25
CA GLN A 167 14.85 5.54 6.82
C GLN A 167 16.17 5.20 6.16
N LYS A 168 16.91 6.22 5.71
CA LYS A 168 18.20 6.06 5.03
C LYS A 168 18.15 5.01 3.93
N VAL A 169 17.35 5.28 2.88
CA VAL A 169 17.13 4.39 1.76
C VAL A 169 18.45 3.88 1.17
N LEU A 170 18.54 2.56 0.99
CA LEU A 170 19.68 1.88 0.37
C LEU A 170 19.27 1.28 -0.97
N LYS A 171 20.26 0.83 -1.76
CA LYS A 171 20.01 0.10 -3.02
C LYS A 171 19.12 -1.14 -2.86
N SER A 172 19.09 -1.75 -1.69
CA SER A 172 18.20 -2.90 -1.40
C SER A 172 16.72 -2.52 -1.39
N ALA A 173 16.38 -1.24 -1.25
CA ALA A 173 15.00 -0.75 -1.33
C ALA A 173 14.53 -0.54 -2.78
N ILE A 174 15.40 -0.73 -3.78
CA ILE A 174 15.00 -0.68 -5.19
C ILE A 174 14.03 -1.84 -5.47
N GLY A 175 12.96 -1.52 -6.20
CA GLY A 175 12.00 -2.51 -6.68
C GLY A 175 10.59 -1.96 -6.85
N PRO A 176 9.70 -2.73 -7.50
CA PRO A 176 8.27 -2.47 -7.54
C PRO A 176 7.61 -2.76 -6.18
N TYR A 177 6.93 -1.74 -5.66
CA TYR A 177 6.07 -1.83 -4.48
C TYR A 177 4.61 -1.72 -4.90
N SER A 178 3.77 -2.59 -4.36
CA SER A 178 2.31 -2.51 -4.49
C SER A 178 1.70 -2.50 -3.11
N CYS A 179 0.68 -1.69 -2.90
CA CYS A 179 -0.15 -1.83 -1.70
C CYS A 179 -1.46 -2.53 -2.04
N TYR A 180 -2.03 -3.21 -1.06
CA TYR A 180 -3.39 -3.71 -1.13
C TYR A 180 -4.18 -3.24 0.07
N VAL A 181 -5.47 -3.06 -0.17
CA VAL A 181 -6.45 -2.64 0.81
C VAL A 181 -7.50 -3.74 0.88
N ASN A 182 -7.59 -4.37 2.04
CA ASN A 182 -8.63 -5.34 2.34
C ASN A 182 -9.78 -4.62 3.03
N SER A 183 -10.96 -4.75 2.43
CA SER A 183 -12.22 -4.30 3.02
C SER A 183 -13.24 -5.42 2.95
N SER A 184 -14.42 -5.18 3.51
CA SER A 184 -15.56 -6.06 3.33
C SER A 184 -16.00 -6.24 1.87
N CYS A 185 -15.63 -5.29 1.01
CA CYS A 185 -15.88 -5.30 -0.43
C CYS A 185 -14.89 -6.16 -1.22
N GLY A 186 -13.93 -6.79 -0.55
CA GLY A 186 -12.87 -7.57 -1.16
C GLY A 186 -11.49 -6.92 -0.99
N SER A 187 -10.53 -7.49 -1.72
CA SER A 187 -9.13 -7.05 -1.72
C SER A 187 -8.85 -6.28 -2.99
N TYR A 188 -8.43 -5.01 -2.86
CA TYR A 188 -8.08 -4.14 -3.97
C TYR A 188 -6.57 -3.87 -3.92
N SER A 189 -5.87 -4.07 -5.03
CA SER A 189 -4.42 -3.86 -5.12
C SER A 189 -4.09 -2.71 -6.05
N SER A 190 -3.04 -1.96 -5.73
CA SER A 190 -2.52 -0.90 -6.58
C SER A 190 -1.74 -1.45 -7.77
N SER A 191 -1.61 -0.62 -8.81
CA SER A 191 -0.52 -0.80 -9.77
C SER A 191 0.83 -0.71 -9.05
N PRO A 192 1.87 -1.42 -9.53
CA PRO A 192 3.20 -1.35 -8.94
C PRO A 192 3.81 0.04 -9.11
N HIS A 193 4.40 0.56 -8.04
CA HIS A 193 5.18 1.79 -7.99
C HIS A 193 6.66 1.42 -7.83
N THR A 194 7.46 1.72 -8.84
CA THR A 194 8.88 1.36 -8.85
C THR A 194 9.71 2.42 -8.12
N VAL A 195 10.36 2.01 -7.04
CA VAL A 195 11.33 2.83 -6.32
C VAL A 195 12.69 2.71 -6.98
N THR A 196 13.28 3.85 -7.35
CA THR A 196 14.63 3.95 -7.92
C THR A 196 15.52 4.79 -7.01
N VAL A 197 16.73 4.32 -6.72
CA VAL A 197 17.66 5.00 -5.80
C VAL A 197 18.92 5.44 -6.55
N ILE A 198 19.25 6.73 -6.45
CA ILE A 198 20.40 7.34 -7.11
C ILE A 198 21.58 7.42 -6.14
N ASN A 199 22.72 6.86 -6.56
CA ASN A 199 23.95 6.92 -5.78
C ASN A 199 24.81 8.12 -6.23
N ASN A 200 24.84 9.15 -5.37
CA ASN A 200 25.65 10.36 -5.61
C ASN A 200 27.09 10.22 -5.08
N SER A 201 27.41 9.16 -4.35
CA SER A 201 28.74 8.98 -3.75
C SER A 201 29.84 8.96 -4.81
N VAL A 202 29.60 8.30 -5.95
CA VAL A 202 30.55 8.27 -7.08
C VAL A 202 30.77 9.67 -7.66
N TYR A 203 29.69 10.46 -7.79
CA TYR A 203 29.77 11.81 -8.32
C TYR A 203 30.53 12.75 -7.37
N VAL A 204 30.28 12.63 -6.06
CA VAL A 204 31.01 13.36 -5.02
C VAL A 204 32.49 12.98 -5.02
N LEU A 205 32.83 11.70 -5.10
CA LEU A 205 34.22 11.23 -5.17
C LEU A 205 34.93 11.75 -6.43
N ALA A 206 34.25 11.78 -7.57
CA ALA A 206 34.81 12.31 -8.81
C ALA A 206 35.08 13.82 -8.71
N ILE A 207 34.13 14.61 -8.19
CA ILE A 207 34.29 16.06 -8.01
C ILE A 207 35.40 16.36 -6.99
N CYS A 208 35.37 15.70 -5.83
CA CYS A 208 36.40 15.87 -4.80
C CYS A 208 37.78 15.47 -5.33
N GLY A 209 37.87 14.37 -6.09
CA GLY A 209 39.11 13.94 -6.73
C GLY A 209 39.65 14.95 -7.73
N ALA A 210 38.79 15.46 -8.63
CA ALA A 210 39.17 16.49 -9.59
C ALA A 210 39.62 17.78 -8.90
N ALA A 211 38.87 18.25 -7.89
CA ALA A 211 39.22 19.43 -7.11
C ALA A 211 40.57 19.26 -6.39
N ALA A 212 40.83 18.10 -5.79
CA ALA A 212 42.10 17.81 -5.14
C ALA A 212 43.27 17.82 -6.14
N LEU A 213 43.11 17.23 -7.32
CA LEU A 213 44.13 17.24 -8.37
C LEU A 213 44.44 18.66 -8.85
N VAL A 214 43.41 19.48 -9.07
CA VAL A 214 43.59 20.88 -9.46
C VAL A 214 44.33 21.65 -8.37
N LEU A 215 43.97 21.46 -7.10
CA LEU A 215 44.66 22.10 -5.98
C LEU A 215 46.13 21.67 -5.89
N ILE A 216 46.44 20.39 -6.10
CA ILE A 216 47.82 19.89 -6.14
C ILE A 216 48.60 20.54 -7.29
N LEU A 217 48.01 20.63 -8.49
CA LEU A 217 48.67 21.27 -9.64
C LEU A 217 48.91 22.76 -9.38
N VAL A 218 47.92 23.48 -8.84
CA VAL A 218 48.05 24.90 -8.49
C VAL A 218 49.15 25.09 -7.44
N MET A 219 49.16 24.29 -6.38
CA MET A 219 50.20 24.36 -5.35
C MET A 219 51.58 23.99 -5.90
N SER A 220 51.67 23.05 -6.83
CA SER A 220 52.91 22.68 -7.52
C SER A 220 53.45 23.85 -8.36
N VAL A 221 52.57 24.53 -9.10
CA VAL A 221 52.92 25.72 -9.90
C VAL A 221 53.34 26.87 -8.99
N ILE A 222 52.58 27.15 -7.92
CA ILE A 222 52.91 28.18 -6.94
C ILE A 222 54.26 27.89 -6.28
N MET A 223 54.50 26.64 -5.87
CA MET A 223 55.76 26.23 -5.24
C MET A 223 56.93 26.36 -6.22
N LYS A 224 56.77 25.95 -7.48
CA LYS A 224 57.78 26.15 -8.54
C LYS A 224 58.07 27.64 -8.78
N PHE A 225 57.03 28.48 -8.81
CA PHE A 225 57.19 29.92 -8.99
C PHE A 225 57.89 30.57 -7.79
N LYS A 226 57.50 30.20 -6.57
CA LYS A 226 58.16 30.65 -5.33
C LYS A 226 59.62 30.21 -5.30
N LEU A 227 59.92 28.95 -5.61
CA LEU A 227 61.28 28.41 -5.67
C LEU A 227 62.14 29.15 -6.70
N LYS A 228 61.60 29.41 -7.90
CA LYS A 228 62.32 30.15 -8.94
C LYS A 228 62.64 31.58 -8.49
N ARG A 229 61.67 32.27 -7.91
CA ARG A 229 61.84 33.64 -7.40
C ARG A 229 62.83 33.71 -6.23
N GLU A 230 62.79 32.76 -5.31
CA GLU A 230 63.77 32.64 -4.21
C GLU A 230 65.18 32.36 -4.74
N ASN A 231 65.31 31.48 -5.74
CA ASN A 231 66.60 31.15 -6.35
C ASN A 231 67.23 32.34 -7.08
N GLU A 232 66.43 33.11 -7.84
CA GLU A 232 66.90 34.35 -8.47
C GLU A 232 67.39 35.36 -7.43
N LYS A 233 66.63 35.56 -6.35
CA LYS A 233 67.01 36.43 -5.23
C LYS A 233 68.26 35.92 -4.49
N HIS A 234 68.41 34.60 -4.33
CA HIS A 234 69.58 33.99 -3.72
C HIS A 234 70.84 34.17 -4.59
N ARG A 235 70.71 34.01 -5.91
CA ARG A 235 71.79 34.29 -6.87
C ARG A 235 72.27 35.75 -6.79
N GLU A 236 71.36 36.72 -6.78
CA GLU A 236 71.72 38.14 -6.60
C GLU A 236 72.41 38.41 -5.25
N ARG A 237 72.04 37.70 -4.19
CA ARG A 237 72.71 37.80 -2.87
C ARG A 237 74.14 37.25 -2.91
N MET A 238 74.39 36.19 -3.68
CA MET A 238 75.73 35.61 -3.85
C MET A 238 76.65 36.54 -4.65
N GLU A 239 76.15 37.12 -5.75
CA GLU A 239 76.90 38.07 -6.59
C GLU A 239 77.34 39.32 -5.80
N ARG A 240 76.42 39.92 -5.01
CA ARG A 240 76.75 41.08 -4.16
C ARG A 240 77.86 40.80 -3.14
N ARG A 241 77.96 39.58 -2.60
CA ARG A 241 79.01 39.22 -1.64
C ARG A 241 80.38 39.05 -2.29
N ALA A 242 80.43 38.64 -3.56
CA ALA A 242 81.69 38.45 -4.28
C ALA A 242 82.39 39.77 -4.67
N GLN A 243 81.66 40.88 -4.71
CA GLN A 243 82.19 42.20 -5.10
C GLN A 243 82.72 43.05 -3.94
N VAL A 244 82.65 42.57 -2.70
CA VAL A 244 83.22 43.29 -1.55
C VAL A 244 84.73 42.99 -1.49
N PRO A 245 85.60 44.00 -1.62
CA PRO A 245 87.05 43.78 -1.59
C PRO A 245 87.49 43.30 -0.20
N PRO A 246 88.52 42.43 -0.10
CA PRO A 246 89.09 42.06 1.18
C PRO A 246 89.71 43.30 1.84
N SER A 247 89.39 43.49 3.12
CA SER A 247 89.95 44.53 4.00
C SER A 247 91.37 44.21 4.42
#